data_AF-A0A3F3GZW6-F1
#
_entry.id   AF-A0A3F3GZW6-F1
#
_cell.length_a   1.000
_cell.length_b   1.000
_cell.length_c   1.000
_cell.angle_alpha   90.00
_cell.angle_beta   90.00
_cell.angle_gamma   90.00
#
_symmetry.space_group_name_H-M   'P 1'
#
loop_
_entity.id
_entity.type
_entity.pdbx_description
1 polymer ?
#
loop_
_entity_poly.entity_id
_entity_poly.type
_entity_poly.pdbx_seq_one_letter_code
_entity_poly.pdbx_strand_id
1 'polypeptide(L)'
;MTSIDADGQKKGYDLRLYQQLTAAVDVPIIASGGAGTTKDFVDVFADSSVDAALAASVFHYNQIAIPDLKRSLKEEQVEVRL
;
A
#
# COMPACT_ATOMS: atom_id res chain seq x y z
N MET A 1 -0.91 5.49 8.97
CA MET A 1 -2.26 6.07 9.10
C MET A 1 -3.25 5.06 8.58
N THR A 2 -4.37 4.84 9.29
CA THR A 2 -5.46 3.98 8.80
C THR A 2 -6.56 4.88 8.25
N SER A 3 -6.86 4.80 6.96
CA SER A 3 -8.03 5.49 6.41
C SER A 3 -9.28 4.72 6.83
N ILE A 4 -10.07 5.30 7.74
CA ILE A 4 -11.36 4.75 8.19
C ILE A 4 -12.35 4.63 7.01
N ASP A 5 -12.25 5.52 6.01
CA ASP A 5 -13.12 5.49 4.84
C ASP A 5 -12.77 4.33 3.87
N ALA A 6 -11.49 3.96 3.80
CA ALA A 6 -11.01 2.85 2.97
C ALA A 6 -10.98 1.51 3.70
N ASP A 7 -11.13 1.50 5.04
CA ASP A 7 -11.06 0.28 5.84
C ASP A 7 -12.23 -0.66 5.50
N GLY A 8 -11.92 -1.86 5.02
CA GLY A 8 -12.90 -2.85 4.60
C GLY A 8 -13.52 -2.70 3.20
N GLN A 9 -13.28 -1.61 2.46
CA GLN A 9 -13.90 -1.42 1.13
C GLN A 9 -13.17 -2.15 -0.03
N LYS A 10 -11.93 -2.62 0.16
CA LYS A 10 -11.09 -3.24 -0.88
C LYS A 10 -11.02 -2.43 -2.19
N LYS A 11 -11.10 -1.10 -2.10
CA LYS A 11 -11.08 -0.18 -3.26
C LYS A 11 -9.70 0.41 -3.56
N GLY A 12 -8.66 -0.06 -2.87
CA GLY A 12 -7.31 0.47 -2.96
C GLY A 12 -6.98 1.43 -1.81
N TYR A 13 -5.71 1.82 -1.73
CA TYR A 13 -5.24 2.80 -0.76
C TYR A 13 -5.76 4.20 -1.12
N ASP A 14 -5.95 5.06 -0.11
CA ASP A 14 -6.31 6.46 -0.33
C ASP A 14 -5.07 7.27 -0.76
N LEU A 15 -4.77 7.22 -2.06
CA LEU A 15 -3.60 7.89 -2.65
C LEU A 15 -3.57 9.38 -2.36
N ARG A 16 -4.74 10.05 -2.41
CA ARG A 16 -4.82 11.49 -2.17
C ARG A 16 -4.48 11.83 -0.73
N LEU A 17 -4.97 11.03 0.23
CA LEU A 17 -4.60 11.18 1.62
C LEU A 17 -3.09 11.02 1.80
N TYR A 18 -2.50 9.98 1.23
CA TYR A 18 -1.06 9.73 1.37
C TYR A 18 -0.22 10.82 0.72
N GLN A 19 -0.55 11.27 -0.48
CA GLN A 19 0.14 12.39 -1.15
C GLN A 19 0.12 13.67 -0.32
N GLN A 20 -1.03 14.03 0.25
CA GLN A 20 -1.13 15.22 1.10
C GLN A 20 -0.34 15.07 2.40
N LEU A 21 -0.33 13.87 2.98
CA LEU A 21 0.41 13.57 4.19
C LEU A 21 1.92 13.59 3.95
N THR A 22 2.41 12.86 2.95
CA THR A 22 3.85 12.80 2.62
C THR A 22 4.39 14.17 2.18
N ALA A 23 3.54 15.05 1.64
CA ALA A 23 3.91 16.43 1.35
C ALA A 23 3.90 17.36 2.58
N ALA A 24 3.16 17.01 3.63
CA ALA A 24 2.99 17.84 4.82
C ALA A 24 3.93 17.48 5.97
N VAL A 25 4.46 16.26 6.02
CA VAL A 25 5.31 15.79 7.11
C VAL A 25 6.53 15.02 6.62
N ASP A 26 7.67 15.22 7.29
CA ASP A 26 8.95 14.52 7.04
C ASP A 26 9.15 13.27 7.93
N VAL A 27 8.05 12.68 8.42
CA VAL A 27 8.13 11.47 9.26
C VAL A 27 7.73 10.24 8.46
N PRO A 28 8.29 9.05 8.77
CA PRO A 28 7.95 7.84 8.05
C PRO A 28 6.45 7.53 8.09
N ILE A 29 5.84 7.34 6.92
CA ILE A 29 4.42 7.09 6.74
C ILE A 29 4.20 5.65 6.29
N ILE A 30 3.42 4.93 7.11
CA ILE A 30 2.94 3.59 6.78
C ILE A 30 1.50 3.71 6.25
N ALA A 31 1.31 3.35 4.98
CA ALA A 31 0.00 3.22 4.37
C ALA A 31 -0.72 1.99 4.92
N SER A 32 -1.94 2.16 5.44
CA SER A 32 -2.75 1.08 5.99
C SER A 32 -4.23 1.25 5.64
N GLY A 33 -4.88 0.15 5.27
CA GLY A 33 -6.30 0.09 4.94
C GLY A 33 -6.58 0.23 3.43
N GLY A 34 -7.56 -0.53 2.94
CA GLY A 34 -8.09 -0.41 1.57
C GLY A 34 -7.48 -1.33 0.51
N ALA A 35 -6.28 -1.89 0.73
CA ALA A 35 -5.63 -2.79 -0.23
C ALA A 35 -6.48 -4.03 -0.56
N GLY A 36 -6.75 -4.26 -1.84
CA GLY A 36 -7.49 -5.40 -2.37
C GLY A 36 -6.71 -6.23 -3.40
N THR A 37 -5.81 -5.59 -4.15
CA THR A 37 -5.04 -6.16 -5.26
C THR A 37 -3.57 -5.77 -5.19
N THR A 38 -2.71 -6.52 -5.87
CA THR A 38 -1.28 -6.19 -6.01
C THR A 38 -1.06 -4.79 -6.59
N LYS A 39 -1.95 -4.38 -7.51
CA LYS A 39 -1.91 -3.06 -8.15
C LYS A 39 -2.06 -1.93 -7.13
N ASP A 40 -2.89 -2.10 -6.10
CA ASP A 40 -3.07 -1.06 -5.08
C ASP A 40 -1.75 -0.75 -4.36
N PHE A 41 -0.92 -1.76 -4.12
CA PHE A 41 0.40 -1.56 -3.53
C PHE A 41 1.35 -0.84 -4.48
N VAL A 42 1.34 -1.21 -5.77
CA VAL A 42 2.16 -0.53 -6.77
C VAL A 42 1.74 0.94 -6.87
N ASP A 43 0.45 1.20 -7.00
CA ASP A 43 -0.09 2.55 -7.15
C ASP A 43 0.26 3.42 -5.92
N VAL A 44 0.21 2.88 -4.69
CA VAL A 44 0.58 3.67 -3.50
C VAL A 44 2.06 4.01 -3.44
N PHE A 45 2.96 3.10 -3.84
CA PHE A 45 4.39 3.38 -3.87
C PHE A 45 4.81 4.25 -5.07
N ALA A 46 4.09 4.16 -6.19
CA ALA A 46 4.36 4.95 -7.39
C ALA A 46 3.84 6.39 -7.26
N ASP A 47 2.62 6.56 -6.75
CA ASP A 47 1.94 7.86 -6.70
C ASP A 47 2.11 8.58 -5.35
N SER A 48 2.70 7.94 -4.33
CA SER A 48 2.97 8.59 -3.04
C SER A 48 4.31 8.18 -2.45
N SER A 49 4.90 9.04 -1.63
CA SER A 49 6.21 8.80 -1.00
C SER A 49 6.08 8.08 0.34
N VAL A 50 5.23 7.06 0.41
CA VAL A 50 5.04 6.28 1.64
C VAL A 50 6.22 5.31 1.84
N ASP A 51 6.66 5.18 3.08
CA ASP A 51 7.81 4.33 3.44
C ASP A 51 7.44 2.85 3.52
N ALA A 52 6.17 2.54 3.83
CA ALA A 52 5.71 1.17 3.93
C ALA A 52 4.21 1.05 3.65
N ALA A 53 3.79 -0.15 3.26
CA ALA A 53 2.38 -0.49 3.05
C ALA A 53 2.00 -1.71 3.90
N LEU A 54 0.85 -1.62 4.57
CA LEU A 54 0.32 -2.63 5.48
C LEU A 54 -1.07 -3.05 5.00
N ALA A 55 -1.24 -4.35 4.82
CA ALA A 55 -2.53 -4.98 4.58
C ALA A 55 -2.70 -6.22 5.44
N ALA A 56 -3.93 -6.53 5.84
CA ALA A 56 -4.24 -7.71 6.65
C ALA A 56 -5.19 -8.66 5.91
N SER A 57 -6.34 -8.17 5.46
CA SER A 57 -7.40 -8.98 4.86
C SER A 57 -6.95 -9.75 3.62
N VAL A 58 -6.20 -9.12 2.71
CA VAL A 58 -5.73 -9.77 1.46
C VAL A 58 -4.78 -10.94 1.70
N PHE A 59 -3.96 -10.87 2.76
CA PHE A 59 -3.07 -11.97 3.14
C PHE A 59 -3.80 -13.00 3.98
N HIS A 60 -4.69 -12.58 4.88
CA HIS A 60 -5.46 -13.49 5.72
C HIS A 60 -6.40 -14.39 4.90
N TYR A 61 -7.02 -13.83 3.86
CA TYR A 61 -7.86 -14.59 2.92
C TYR A 61 -7.08 -15.20 1.75
N ASN A 62 -5.74 -15.14 1.79
CA ASN A 62 -4.84 -15.71 0.77
C ASN A 62 -5.17 -15.25 -0.67
N GLN A 63 -5.69 -14.02 -0.81
CA GLN A 63 -6.06 -13.43 -2.11
C GLN A 63 -4.82 -12.96 -2.88
N ILE A 64 -3.78 -12.58 -2.14
CA ILE A 64 -2.48 -12.18 -2.69
C ILE A 64 -1.42 -13.00 -1.96
N ALA A 65 -0.63 -13.76 -2.72
CA ALA A 65 0.52 -14.43 -2.15
C ALA A 65 1.64 -13.39 -1.93
N ILE A 66 2.23 -13.38 -0.73
CA ILE A 66 3.37 -12.50 -0.40
C ILE A 66 4.51 -12.59 -1.43
N PRO A 67 4.91 -13.78 -1.94
CA PRO A 67 5.96 -13.88 -2.96
C PRO A 67 5.59 -13.18 -4.27
N ASP A 68 4.33 -13.24 -4.69
CA ASP A 68 3.86 -12.64 -5.93
C ASP A 68 3.79 -11.12 -5.79
N LEU A 69 3.31 -10.63 -4.65
CA LEU A 69 3.34 -9.20 -4.32
C LEU A 69 4.76 -8.65 -4.36
N LYS A 70 5.72 -9.32 -3.69
CA LYS A 70 7.12 -8.89 -3.69
C LYS A 70 7.72 -8.89 -5.11
N ARG A 71 7.33 -9.85 -5.95
CA ARG A 71 7.79 -9.90 -7.34
C ARG A 71 7.28 -8.71 -8.14
N SER A 72 5.98 -8.43 -8.08
CA SER A 72 5.39 -7.28 -8.77
C SER A 72 5.97 -5.95 -8.28
N LEU A 73 6.17 -5.78 -6.97
CA LEU A 73 6.81 -4.59 -6.43
C LEU A 73 8.25 -4.44 -6.94
N LYS A 74 9.00 -5.54 -7.05
CA LYS A 74 10.35 -5.52 -7.60
C LYS A 74 10.38 -5.20 -9.11
N GLU A 75 9.41 -5.68 -9.87
CA GLU A 75 9.24 -5.35 -11.30
C GLU A 75 9.00 -3.86 -11.51
N GLU A 76 8.26 -3.23 -10.59
CA GLU A 76 7.96 -1.80 -10.54
C GLU A 76 9.05 -0.98 -9.83
N GLN A 77 10.25 -1.55 -9.64
CA GLN A 77 11.42 -0.90 -9.03
C GLN A 77 11.24 -0.44 -7.58
N VAL A 78 10.26 -0.97 -6.85
CA VAL A 78 10.09 -0.73 -5.41
C VAL A 78 11.06 -1.61 -4.64
N GLU A 79 11.87 -1.02 -3.76
CA GLU A 79 12.79 -1.78 -2.89
C GLU A 79 12.02 -2.64 -1.88
N VAL A 80 12.04 -3.96 -2.10
CA VAL A 80 11.41 -4.94 -1.22
C VAL A 80 12.43 -5.96 -0.72
N ARG A 81 12.36 -6.31 0.57
CA ARG A 81 13.13 -7.43 1.12
C ARG A 81 12.52 -8.75 0.65
N LEU A 82 13.27 -9.54 -0.11
CA LEU A 82 12.87 -10.88 -0.58
C LEU A 82 12.96 -11.93 0.53
#